data_AF-A0A8I6X978-F1
#
_entry.id   AF-A0A8I6X978-F1
#
_cell.length_a   1.000
_cell.length_b   1.000
_cell.length_c   1.000
_cell.angle_alpha   90.00
_cell.angle_beta   90.00
_cell.angle_gamma   90.00
#
_symmetry.space_group_name_H-M   'P 1'
#
loop_
_entity.id
_entity.type
_entity.pdbx_description
1 polymer ?
#
loop_
_entity_poly.entity_id
_entity_poly.type
_entity_poly.pdbx_seq_one_letter_code
_entity_poly.pdbx_strand_id
1 'polypeptide(L)'
;MTVTLEDVSMIAVHPIEGKPLCMSTDSEGWRQQMEALIGMSPPEPEVEDGGKKYRVPAGAPFTWIAPNFAHCPEDANDEVIQTYARVYMWYVISRTTFVRRLTRRKY
;
A
#
# COMPACT_ATOMS: atom_id res chain seq x y z
N MET A 1 -9.45 -6.85 14.58
CA MET A 1 -10.48 -6.78 13.52
C MET A 1 -9.82 -7.28 12.25
N THR A 2 -10.36 -8.33 11.64
CA THR A 2 -9.82 -8.95 10.42
C THR A 2 -10.81 -8.67 9.30
N VAL A 3 -10.36 -8.06 8.21
CA VAL A 3 -11.17 -7.87 7.01
C VAL A 3 -11.12 -9.16 6.20
N THR A 4 -12.28 -9.74 5.90
CA THR A 4 -12.38 -11.00 5.13
C THR A 4 -12.53 -10.72 3.63
N LEU A 5 -12.29 -11.73 2.78
CA LEU A 5 -12.52 -11.61 1.33
C LEU A 5 -14.00 -11.33 1.01
N GLU A 6 -14.93 -11.76 1.86
CA GLU A 6 -16.35 -11.45 1.75
C GLU A 6 -16.64 -9.96 2.01
N ASP A 7 -15.98 -9.35 2.99
CA ASP A 7 -16.09 -7.91 3.21
C ASP A 7 -15.56 -7.10 2.01
N VAL A 8 -14.47 -7.57 1.40
CA VAL A 8 -13.87 -6.91 0.22
C VAL A 8 -14.75 -7.12 -1.02
N SER A 9 -15.34 -8.29 -1.22
CA SER A 9 -16.25 -8.56 -2.35
C SER A 9 -17.51 -7.68 -2.27
N MET A 10 -18.02 -7.45 -1.07
CA MET A 10 -19.13 -6.53 -0.80
C MET A 10 -18.79 -5.08 -1.17
N ILE A 11 -17.55 -4.62 -0.92
CA ILE A 11 -17.09 -3.27 -1.30
C ILE A 11 -16.87 -3.18 -2.81
N ALA A 12 -16.28 -4.21 -3.42
CA ALA A 12 -15.94 -4.24 -4.84
C ALA A 12 -17.15 -4.54 -5.75
N VAL A 13 -18.27 -5.02 -5.19
CA VAL A 13 -19.45 -5.50 -5.92
C VAL A 13 -19.06 -6.59 -6.94
N HIS A 14 -18.04 -7.38 -6.62
CA HIS A 14 -17.54 -8.44 -7.47
C HIS A 14 -17.08 -9.63 -6.63
N PRO A 15 -17.39 -10.88 -7.02
CA PRO A 15 -16.88 -12.06 -6.33
C PRO A 15 -15.35 -12.07 -6.42
N ILE A 16 -14.69 -12.09 -5.27
CA ILE A 16 -13.24 -12.25 -5.20
C ILE A 16 -12.98 -13.66 -4.72
N GLU A 17 -12.61 -14.53 -5.65
CA GLU A 17 -12.16 -15.88 -5.36
C GLU A 17 -10.64 -15.87 -5.15
N GLY A 18 -10.17 -16.42 -4.04
CA GLY A 18 -8.75 -16.46 -3.74
C GLY A 18 -8.46 -17.05 -2.37
N LYS A 19 -7.21 -17.45 -2.15
CA LYS A 19 -6.76 -17.82 -0.81
C LYS A 19 -6.60 -16.54 0.01
N PRO A 20 -7.18 -16.45 1.22
CA PRO A 20 -7.00 -15.29 2.06
C PRO A 20 -5.51 -15.12 2.37
N LEU A 21 -5.02 -13.89 2.22
CA LEU A 21 -3.65 -13.55 2.60
C LEU A 21 -3.58 -13.42 4.13
N CYS A 22 -3.34 -14.53 4.80
CA CYS A 22 -3.15 -14.58 6.25
C CYS A 22 -1.67 -14.35 6.58
N MET A 23 -1.17 -13.12 6.40
CA MET A 23 0.16 -12.72 6.85
C MET A 23 0.05 -11.84 8.10
N SER A 24 1.11 -11.81 8.92
CA SER A 24 1.15 -10.88 10.05
C SER A 24 1.02 -9.44 9.54
N THR A 25 0.13 -8.66 10.15
CA THR A 25 -0.02 -7.23 9.91
C THR A 25 0.99 -6.39 10.71
N ASP A 26 1.94 -7.04 11.37
CA ASP A 26 3.02 -6.35 12.05
C ASP A 26 3.76 -5.49 11.02
N SER A 27 3.93 -4.21 11.34
CA SER A 27 4.68 -3.26 10.51
C SER A 27 6.19 -3.54 10.49
N GLU A 28 6.63 -4.65 11.07
CA GLU A 28 8.03 -5.05 11.00
C GLU A 28 8.24 -5.79 9.68
N GLY A 29 9.25 -5.39 8.91
CA GLY A 29 9.57 -6.08 7.66
C GLY A 29 8.80 -5.62 6.41
N TRP A 30 7.89 -4.64 6.50
CA TRP A 30 7.09 -4.22 5.33
C TRP A 30 7.96 -3.68 4.18
N ARG A 31 9.12 -3.09 4.50
CA ARG A 31 10.09 -2.60 3.51
C ARG A 31 10.70 -3.76 2.73
N GLN A 32 11.11 -4.81 3.42
CA GLN A 32 11.64 -6.04 2.84
C GLN A 32 10.58 -6.73 1.97
N GLN A 33 9.31 -6.71 2.42
CA GLN A 33 8.20 -7.22 1.62
C GLN A 33 7.94 -6.39 0.36
N MET A 34 8.03 -5.05 0.45
CA MET A 34 7.95 -4.19 -0.73
C MET A 34 9.11 -4.47 -1.68
N GLU A 35 10.34 -4.55 -1.19
CA GLU A 35 11.49 -4.90 -2.01
C GLU A 35 11.29 -6.24 -2.73
N ALA A 36 10.78 -7.26 -2.03
CA ALA A 36 10.52 -8.57 -2.63
C ALA A 36 9.36 -8.57 -3.65
N LEU A 37 8.34 -7.73 -3.48
CA LEU A 37 7.13 -7.72 -4.30
C LEU A 37 7.18 -6.74 -5.48
N ILE A 38 7.88 -5.62 -5.31
CA ILE A 38 7.93 -4.51 -6.27
C ILE A 38 9.36 -4.04 -6.61
N GLY A 39 10.39 -4.60 -5.97
CA GLY A 39 11.80 -4.29 -6.26
C GLY A 39 12.25 -2.89 -5.81
N MET A 40 11.43 -2.17 -5.04
CA MET A 40 11.76 -0.86 -4.50
C MET A 40 11.08 -0.60 -3.16
N SER A 41 11.75 0.13 -2.29
CA SER A 41 11.22 0.59 -1.01
C SER A 41 11.62 2.04 -0.72
N PRO A 42 10.78 2.84 -0.04
CA PRO A 42 11.14 4.20 0.34
C PRO A 42 12.33 4.20 1.32
N PRO A 43 13.16 5.25 1.36
CA PRO A 43 14.29 5.34 2.28
C PRO A 43 13.83 5.34 3.75
N GLU A 44 14.69 4.87 4.66
CA GLU A 44 14.42 5.00 6.10
C GLU A 44 14.42 6.48 6.48
N PRO A 45 13.43 6.96 7.27
CA PRO A 45 13.47 8.33 7.72
C PRO A 45 14.71 8.53 8.59
N GLU A 46 15.51 9.55 8.27
CA GLU A 46 16.62 9.96 9.13
C GLU A 46 16.06 10.31 10.51
N VAL A 47 16.46 9.55 11.53
CA VAL A 47 16.16 9.90 12.91
C VAL A 47 17.00 11.13 13.24
N GLU A 48 16.41 12.33 13.10
CA GLU A 48 17.04 13.54 13.62
C GLU A 48 17.36 13.32 15.11
N ASP A 49 18.63 13.51 15.45
CA ASP A 49 19.21 13.39 16.79
C ASP A 49 18.51 14.37 17.75
N GLY A 50 17.39 13.94 18.33
CA GLY A 50 16.50 14.87 19.04
C GLY A 50 15.18 14.29 19.55
N GLY A 51 15.04 12.96 19.64
CA GLY A 51 13.99 12.32 20.44
C GLY A 51 12.56 12.37 19.90
N LYS A 52 12.29 13.01 18.76
CA LYS A 52 11.01 12.86 18.06
C LYS A 52 11.10 11.66 17.14
N LYS A 53 10.78 10.47 17.66
CA LYS A 53 10.43 9.31 16.83
C LYS A 53 9.22 9.70 16.00
N TYR A 54 9.43 10.27 14.81
CA TYR A 54 8.39 10.36 13.81
C TYR A 54 7.83 8.95 13.65
N ARG A 55 6.51 8.81 13.80
CA ARG A 55 5.82 7.54 13.59
C ARG A 55 6.34 6.97 12.28
N VAL A 56 7.11 5.89 12.36
CA VAL A 56 7.57 5.17 11.16
C VAL A 56 6.30 4.82 10.40
N PRO A 57 6.11 5.31 9.16
CA PRO A 57 4.89 5.05 8.43
C PRO A 57 4.76 3.53 8.25
N ALA A 58 3.58 2.99 8.57
CA ALA A 58 3.26 1.58 8.39
C ALA A 58 2.98 1.30 6.90
N GLY A 59 4.01 1.43 6.07
CA GLY A 59 3.92 1.34 4.61
C GLY A 59 4.48 2.56 3.89
N ALA A 60 4.57 2.47 2.56
CA ALA A 60 5.09 3.56 1.75
C ALA A 60 4.09 4.73 1.66
N PRO A 61 4.54 5.97 1.90
CA PRO A 61 3.67 7.13 1.77
C PRO A 61 3.30 7.37 0.30
N PHE A 62 2.08 7.86 0.07
CA PHE A 62 1.62 8.20 -1.28
C PHE A 62 2.53 9.22 -1.98
N THR A 63 3.13 10.13 -1.22
CA THR A 63 4.11 11.11 -1.72
C THR A 63 5.37 10.46 -2.30
N TRP A 64 5.67 9.21 -1.94
CA TRP A 64 6.73 8.42 -2.56
C TRP A 64 6.21 7.53 -3.69
N ILE A 65 5.04 6.90 -3.53
CA ILE A 65 4.49 5.99 -4.56
C ILE A 65 4.20 6.75 -5.86
N ALA A 66 3.58 7.93 -5.78
CA ALA A 66 3.19 8.69 -6.97
C ALA A 66 4.38 9.03 -7.89
N PRO A 67 5.47 9.67 -7.44
CA PRO A 67 6.58 9.98 -8.34
C PRO A 67 7.32 8.73 -8.86
N ASN A 68 7.35 7.62 -8.12
CA ASN A 68 8.08 6.41 -8.54
C ASN A 68 7.27 5.50 -9.48
N PHE A 69 5.93 5.55 -9.42
CA PHE A 69 5.06 4.60 -10.14
C PHE A 69 3.89 5.24 -10.89
N ALA A 70 3.83 6.57 -11.03
CA ALA A 70 2.73 7.23 -11.76
C ALA A 70 2.72 6.91 -13.27
N HIS A 71 3.89 6.71 -13.87
CA HIS A 71 4.03 6.47 -15.30
C HIS A 71 4.85 5.21 -15.55
N CYS A 72 4.21 4.19 -16.14
CA CYS A 72 4.92 3.01 -16.61
C CYS A 72 5.70 3.38 -17.89
N PRO A 73 6.97 2.96 -18.02
CA PRO A 73 7.75 3.16 -19.25
C PRO A 73 7.05 2.55 -20.48
N GLU A 74 7.17 3.19 -21.64
CA GLU A 74 6.52 2.71 -22.89
C GLU A 74 7.14 1.40 -23.41
N ASP A 75 8.40 1.12 -23.06
CA ASP A 75 9.17 -0.07 -23.43
C ASP A 75 9.27 -1.10 -22.29
N ALA A 76 8.37 -0.99 -21.29
CA ALA A 76 8.34 -1.90 -20.15
C ALA A 76 8.06 -3.35 -20.58
N ASN A 77 8.83 -4.29 -20.04
CA ASN A 77 8.54 -5.72 -20.17
C ASN A 77 7.30 -6.10 -19.33
N ASP A 78 6.74 -7.30 -19.58
CA ASP A 78 5.55 -7.77 -18.86
C ASP A 78 5.71 -7.80 -17.34
N GLU A 79 6.92 -8.06 -16.84
CA GLU A 79 7.23 -8.09 -15.40
C GLU A 79 7.15 -6.70 -14.76
N VAL A 80 7.66 -5.68 -15.46
CA VAL A 80 7.58 -4.27 -15.07
C VAL A 80 6.12 -3.82 -15.13
N ILE A 81 5.38 -4.14 -16.20
CA ILE A 81 3.96 -3.81 -16.31
C ILE A 81 3.16 -4.42 -15.15
N GLN A 82 3.40 -5.69 -14.81
CA GLN A 82 2.75 -6.33 -13.66
C GLN A 82 3.09 -5.63 -12.35
N THR A 83 4.33 -5.19 -12.17
CA THR A 83 4.75 -4.46 -10.97
C THR A 83 4.03 -3.13 -10.84
N TYR A 84 3.96 -2.35 -11.93
CA TYR A 84 3.21 -1.08 -11.95
C TYR A 84 1.71 -1.31 -11.72
N ALA A 85 1.12 -2.36 -12.29
CA ALA A 85 -0.28 -2.72 -12.06
C ALA A 85 -0.54 -3.11 -10.59
N ARG A 86 0.36 -3.86 -9.95
CA ARG A 86 0.26 -4.21 -8.52
C ARG A 86 0.29 -2.96 -7.63
N VAL A 87 1.22 -2.03 -7.90
CA VAL A 87 1.31 -0.77 -7.15
C VAL A 87 0.06 0.09 -7.35
N TYR A 88 -0.46 0.15 -8.57
CA TYR A 88 -1.72 0.85 -8.87
C TYR A 88 -2.91 0.23 -8.14
N MET A 89 -3.06 -1.09 -8.16
CA MET A 89 -4.11 -1.80 -7.43
C MET A 89 -4.00 -1.56 -5.93
N TRP A 90 -2.79 -1.61 -5.38
CA TRP A 90 -2.56 -1.29 -3.97
C TRP A 90 -3.01 0.15 -3.63
N TYR A 91 -2.73 1.11 -4.49
CA TYR A 91 -3.20 2.49 -4.34
C TYR A 91 -4.73 2.61 -4.37
N VAL A 92 -5.39 1.97 -5.34
CA VAL A 92 -6.85 1.99 -5.49
C VAL A 92 -7.52 1.35 -4.27
N ILE A 93 -7.04 0.18 -3.84
CA ILE A 93 -7.56 -0.53 -2.67
C ILE A 93 -7.36 0.31 -1.42
N SER A 94 -6.17 0.87 -1.20
CA SER A 94 -5.89 1.69 -0.01
C SER A 94 -6.80 2.91 0.07
N ARG A 95 -7.05 3.60 -1.05
CA ARG A 95 -7.98 4.75 -1.06
C ARG A 95 -9.43 4.34 -0.84
N THR A 96 -9.89 3.26 -1.43
CA THR A 96 -11.30 2.85 -1.36
C THR A 96 -11.65 2.21 -0.02
N THR A 97 -10.76 1.40 0.54
CA THR A 97 -10.98 0.68 1.81
C THR A 97 -10.73 1.55 3.04
N PHE A 98 -9.78 2.49 3.00
CA PHE A 98 -9.44 3.36 4.14
C PHE A 98 -10.00 4.78 4.03
N VAL A 99 -11.03 5.03 3.21
CA VAL A 99 -11.57 6.39 2.94
C VAL A 99 -12.24 7.08 4.14
N ARG A 100 -12.26 6.49 5.35
CA ARG A 100 -13.04 7.02 6.49
C ARG A 100 -12.18 7.34 7.72
N ARG A 101 -11.69 8.59 7.82
CA ARG A 101 -11.91 9.51 8.97
C ARG A 101 -11.34 10.94 8.76
N LEU A 102 -11.80 11.71 7.77
CA LEU A 102 -11.54 13.17 7.75
C LEU A 102 -12.78 14.08 7.58
N THR A 103 -14.00 13.54 7.55
CA THR A 103 -15.23 14.36 7.46
C THR A 103 -16.29 13.99 8.51
N ARG A 104 -15.90 13.96 9.79
CA ARG A 104 -16.83 14.26 10.89
C ARG A 104 -16.16 15.18 11.91
N ARG A 105 -16.12 16.47 11.57
CA ARG A 105 -16.08 17.59 12.52
C ARG A 105 -16.99 18.68 11.98
N LYS A 106 -17.91 19.14 12.85
CA LYS A 106 -18.96 20.15 12.67
C LYS A 106 -20.13 19.59 11.85
N TYR A 107 -21.27 19.25 12.44
CA TYR A 107 -22.09 19.99 13.41
C TYR A 107 -22.58 19.10 14.55
#